data_AF-A0A519KEP6-F1
#
_entry.id   AF-A0A519KEP6-F1
#
_cell.length_a   1.000
_cell.length_b   1.000
_cell.length_c   1.000
_cell.angle_alpha   90.00
_cell.angle_beta   90.00
_cell.angle_gamma   90.00
#
_symmetry.space_group_name_H-M   'P 1'
#
loop_
_entity.id
_entity.type
_entity.pdbx_description
1 polymer ?
#
loop_
_entity_poly.entity_id
_entity_poly.type
_entity_poly.pdbx_seq_one_letter_code
_entity_poly.pdbx_strand_id
1 'polypeptide(L)'
;MLTTLALISMLALERQADVRGPATLCFAYSRFSLRADEVVEEVRAGMHGVTLDIAGPSGRYRLSENEVMRTPTDLGVLVRREHTNSLYRSRRSARYGFVVMAPDGEHERMLVVLEGSALSGSASDAAIYDRVQIGLSPGERCDRRYLYGL
;
A
#
# COMPACT_ATOMS: atom_id res chain seq x y z
N MET A 1 24.99 27.93 -43.61
CA MET A 1 23.86 28.34 -42.76
C MET A 1 23.40 27.10 -42.00
N LEU A 2 23.67 27.07 -40.69
CA LEU A 2 23.31 25.97 -39.79
C LEU A 2 21.89 26.18 -39.28
N THR A 3 21.08 25.13 -39.29
CA THR A 3 19.92 25.05 -38.39
C THR A 3 19.79 23.64 -37.84
N THR A 4 20.49 23.41 -36.72
CA THR A 4 20.32 22.27 -35.84
C THR A 4 19.28 22.67 -34.80
N LEU A 5 18.11 22.04 -34.80
CA LEU A 5 17.12 22.16 -33.74
C LEU A 5 16.86 20.76 -33.18
N ALA A 6 17.71 20.38 -32.21
CA ALA A 6 17.47 19.24 -31.34
C ALA A 6 16.40 19.63 -30.33
N LEU A 7 15.16 19.22 -30.57
CA LEU A 7 14.10 19.22 -29.57
C LEU A 7 14.31 17.99 -28.66
N ILE A 8 15.16 18.14 -27.64
CA ILE A 8 15.25 17.19 -26.52
C ILE A 8 14.69 17.94 -25.30
N SER A 9 13.37 18.10 -25.25
CA SER A 9 12.68 18.71 -24.12
C SER A 9 11.94 17.64 -23.32
N MET A 10 12.47 17.40 -22.11
CA MET A 10 11.69 17.30 -20.86
C MET A 10 10.64 16.19 -20.73
N LEU A 11 11.05 14.92 -20.84
CA LEU A 11 10.27 13.79 -20.32
C LEU A 11 11.19 12.81 -19.59
N ALA A 12 11.81 13.25 -18.49
CA ALA A 12 12.42 12.34 -17.55
C ALA A 12 12.46 12.95 -16.15
N LEU A 13 12.04 12.12 -15.19
CA LEU A 13 12.47 12.11 -13.80
C LEU A 13 11.69 12.98 -12.79
N GLU A 14 10.39 12.71 -12.61
CA GLU A 14 9.91 12.60 -11.22
C GLU A 14 10.05 11.14 -10.75
N ARG A 15 11.32 10.75 -10.53
CA ARG A 15 11.65 9.52 -9.82
C ARG A 15 11.85 9.89 -8.35
N GLN A 16 10.76 10.05 -7.62
CA GLN A 16 10.81 10.07 -6.16
C GLN A 16 9.78 9.12 -5.55
N ALA A 17 10.25 7.91 -5.25
CA ALA A 17 10.65 7.60 -3.89
C ALA A 17 11.88 6.69 -3.91
N ASP A 18 12.87 6.97 -3.06
CA ASP A 18 13.86 5.99 -2.62
C ASP A 18 13.81 6.03 -1.09
N VAL A 19 12.62 5.76 -0.54
CA VAL A 19 12.43 5.66 0.92
C VAL A 19 12.95 4.30 1.31
N ARG A 20 14.10 4.28 1.97
CA ARG A 20 14.75 3.08 2.49
C ARG A 20 14.34 2.90 3.94
N GLY A 21 14.06 1.67 4.34
CA GLY A 21 13.78 1.41 5.74
C GLY A 21 15.05 1.43 6.59
N PRO A 22 14.92 1.31 7.93
CA PRO A 22 13.65 1.23 8.65
C PRO A 22 12.92 2.59 8.62
N ALA A 23 11.64 2.57 8.26
CA ALA A 23 10.84 3.78 8.14
C ALA A 23 9.36 3.50 8.41
N THR A 24 8.66 4.45 9.03
CA THR A 24 7.21 4.44 9.24
C THR A 24 6.54 5.30 8.17
N LEU A 25 5.73 4.67 7.33
CA LEU A 25 4.97 5.32 6.28
C LEU A 25 3.53 5.46 6.77
N CYS A 26 2.98 6.67 6.70
CA CYS A 26 1.59 6.93 7.04
C CYS A 26 0.79 7.28 5.80
N PHE A 27 -0.44 6.81 5.79
CA PHE A 27 -1.43 7.09 4.78
C PHE A 27 -2.57 7.93 5.38
N ALA A 28 -3.73 8.00 4.72
CA ALA A 28 -4.89 8.70 5.27
C ALA A 28 -5.48 7.92 6.45
N TYR A 29 -5.54 6.59 6.37
CA TYR A 29 -6.24 5.75 7.35
C TYR A 29 -5.39 4.65 7.98
N SER A 30 -4.19 4.41 7.47
CA SER A 30 -3.31 3.35 7.94
C SER A 30 -1.85 3.79 8.03
N ARG A 31 -1.04 2.93 8.64
CA ARG A 31 0.41 3.02 8.59
C ARG A 31 1.04 1.70 8.18
N PHE A 32 2.27 1.80 7.70
CA PHE A 32 3.08 0.67 7.32
C PHE A 32 4.54 0.85 7.77
N SER A 33 5.08 -0.17 8.43
CA SER A 33 6.49 -0.19 8.84
C SER A 33 7.36 -0.86 7.78
N LEU A 34 8.18 -0.08 7.08
CA LEU A 34 9.17 -0.56 6.12
C LEU A 34 10.40 -1.13 6.85
N ARG A 35 10.87 -2.31 6.44
CA ARG A 35 12.05 -2.96 7.04
C ARG A 35 13.36 -2.37 6.52
N ALA A 36 14.45 -2.57 7.27
CA ALA A 36 15.78 -2.02 6.94
C ALA A 36 16.33 -2.41 5.56
N ASP A 37 15.90 -3.54 5.03
CA ASP A 37 16.28 -4.14 3.75
C ASP A 37 15.28 -3.86 2.62
N GLU A 38 14.24 -3.06 2.88
CA GLU A 38 13.22 -2.71 1.91
C GLU A 38 13.34 -1.27 1.42
N VAL A 39 12.87 -1.06 0.19
CA VAL A 39 12.85 0.23 -0.47
C VAL A 39 11.52 0.45 -1.18
N VAL A 40 10.94 1.63 -1.00
CA VAL A 40 9.84 2.10 -1.87
C VAL A 40 10.47 2.58 -3.17
N GLU A 41 10.20 1.88 -4.26
CA GLU A 41 10.77 2.20 -5.59
C GLU A 41 9.88 3.13 -6.40
N GLU A 42 8.57 3.07 -6.18
CA GLU A 42 7.59 3.89 -6.88
C GLU A 42 6.41 4.23 -5.97
N VAL A 43 5.91 5.47 -6.12
CA VAL A 43 4.71 5.97 -5.46
C VAL A 43 3.76 6.46 -6.53
N ARG A 44 2.53 5.96 -6.51
CA ARG A 44 1.43 6.43 -7.36
C ARG A 44 0.33 6.93 -6.45
N ALA A 45 0.21 8.24 -6.29
CA ALA A 45 -0.91 8.86 -5.60
C ALA A 45 -1.92 9.39 -6.62
N GLY A 46 -3.20 9.20 -6.35
CA GLY A 46 -4.30 9.72 -7.15
C GLY A 46 -5.37 10.36 -6.27
N MET A 47 -6.53 10.66 -6.87
CA MET A 47 -7.65 11.27 -6.14
C MET A 47 -8.22 10.35 -5.05
N HIS A 48 -8.26 9.03 -5.33
CA HIS A 48 -8.96 8.06 -4.48
C HIS A 48 -8.02 7.07 -3.77
N GLY A 49 -6.72 7.31 -3.76
CA GLY A 49 -5.80 6.38 -3.12
C GLY A 49 -4.34 6.61 -3.44
N VAL A 50 -3.52 5.77 -2.83
CA VAL A 50 -2.07 5.74 -3.04
C VAL A 50 -1.59 4.30 -3.08
N THR A 51 -0.67 4.05 -4.00
CA THR A 51 -0.02 2.78 -4.22
C THR A 51 1.49 2.95 -4.09
N LEU A 52 2.13 2.09 -3.31
CA LEU A 52 3.58 1.96 -3.20
C LEU A 52 4.01 0.63 -3.82
N ASP A 53 4.99 0.66 -4.72
CA ASP A 53 5.71 -0.54 -5.13
C ASP A 53 6.99 -0.66 -4.27
N ILE A 54 7.13 -1.78 -3.58
CA ILE A 54 8.17 -2.03 -2.56
C ILE A 54 9.01 -3.23 -3.00
N ALA A 55 10.33 -3.09 -2.94
CA ALA A 55 11.28 -4.17 -3.16
C ALA A 55 12.05 -4.49 -1.87
N GLY A 56 12.32 -5.78 -1.65
CA GLY A 56 13.16 -6.28 -0.54
C GLY A 56 13.62 -7.71 -0.76
N PRO A 57 14.26 -8.36 0.24
CA PRO A 57 14.85 -9.69 0.06
C PRO A 57 13.83 -10.80 -0.19
N SER A 58 12.59 -10.61 0.24
CA SER A 58 11.49 -11.55 -0.04
C SER A 58 10.88 -11.37 -1.43
N GLY A 59 11.34 -10.40 -2.22
CA GLY A 59 10.83 -10.07 -3.55
C GLY A 59 10.14 -8.71 -3.60
N ARG A 60 9.30 -8.52 -4.62
CA ARG A 60 8.55 -7.27 -4.85
C ARG A 60 7.09 -7.46 -4.44
N TYR A 61 6.53 -6.45 -3.80
CA TYR A 61 5.11 -6.37 -3.50
C TYR A 61 4.62 -4.94 -3.58
N ARG A 62 3.31 -4.80 -3.67
CA ARG A 62 2.57 -3.55 -3.76
C ARG A 62 1.71 -3.40 -2.54
N LEU A 63 1.73 -2.20 -1.96
CA LEU A 63 0.83 -1.78 -0.90
C LEU A 63 -0.05 -0.67 -1.46
N SER A 64 -1.37 -0.82 -1.39
CA SER A 64 -2.30 0.24 -1.80
C SER A 64 -3.27 0.57 -0.70
N GLU A 65 -3.43 1.84 -0.37
CA GLU A 65 -4.56 2.36 0.41
C GLU A 65 -5.50 3.10 -0.54
N ASN A 66 -6.80 2.80 -0.49
CA ASN A 66 -7.80 3.47 -1.32
C ASN A 66 -8.91 4.04 -0.45
N GLU A 67 -9.61 5.06 -0.94
CA GLU A 67 -10.91 5.43 -0.40
C GLU A 67 -11.83 4.21 -0.37
N VAL A 68 -12.59 4.14 0.72
CA VAL A 68 -13.38 3.02 1.24
C VAL A 68 -14.57 2.69 0.30
N MET A 69 -14.27 2.32 -0.94
CA MET A 69 -15.26 2.24 -2.02
C MET A 69 -15.42 0.83 -2.60
N ARG A 70 -14.44 -0.05 -2.40
CA ARG A 70 -14.49 -1.38 -3.03
C ARG A 70 -14.97 -2.45 -2.06
N THR A 71 -16.11 -3.05 -2.40
CA THR A 71 -16.57 -4.29 -1.78
C THR A 71 -15.58 -5.42 -2.10
N PRO A 72 -15.12 -6.19 -1.10
CA PRO A 72 -14.16 -7.29 -1.29
C PRO A 72 -14.78 -8.51 -1.98
N THR A 73 -15.02 -8.43 -3.30
CA THR A 73 -15.73 -9.49 -4.06
C THR A 73 -14.91 -10.74 -4.35
N ASP A 74 -13.59 -10.68 -4.23
CA ASP A 74 -12.63 -11.73 -4.56
C ASP A 74 -11.73 -12.15 -3.38
N LEU A 75 -12.04 -11.65 -2.18
CA LEU A 75 -11.51 -12.15 -0.92
C LEU A 75 -12.30 -13.42 -0.53
N GLY A 76 -11.65 -14.39 0.11
CA GLY A 76 -12.38 -15.62 0.43
C GLY A 76 -11.91 -16.44 1.61
N VAL A 77 -10.74 -16.18 2.19
CA VAL A 77 -10.32 -16.81 3.46
C VAL A 77 -10.05 -15.71 4.47
N LEU A 78 -10.77 -15.71 5.59
CA LEU A 78 -10.47 -14.86 6.73
C LEU A 78 -9.15 -15.34 7.34
N VAL A 79 -8.17 -14.45 7.40
CA VAL A 79 -6.84 -14.71 7.99
C VAL A 79 -6.83 -14.27 9.45
N ARG A 80 -7.38 -13.08 9.73
CA ARG A 80 -7.40 -12.48 11.06
C ARG A 80 -8.56 -11.51 11.21
N ARG A 81 -9.10 -11.38 12.43
CA ARG A 81 -10.08 -10.35 12.81
C ARG A 81 -9.61 -9.63 14.07
N GLU A 82 -9.61 -8.31 14.04
CA GLU A 82 -9.20 -7.43 15.13
C GLU A 82 -10.17 -6.25 15.24
N HIS A 83 -11.00 -6.21 16.29
CA HIS A 83 -12.01 -5.17 16.50
C HIS A 83 -12.89 -4.96 15.25
N THR A 84 -12.79 -3.78 14.63
CA THR A 84 -13.54 -3.35 13.45
C THR A 84 -12.86 -3.70 12.12
N ASN A 85 -11.71 -4.39 12.17
CA ASN A 85 -10.88 -4.69 11.01
C ASN A 85 -10.76 -6.19 10.79
N SER A 86 -10.81 -6.61 9.53
CA SER A 86 -10.66 -8.00 9.12
C SER A 86 -9.59 -8.09 8.03
N LEU A 87 -8.68 -9.05 8.13
CA LEU A 87 -7.72 -9.38 7.08
C LEU A 87 -8.19 -10.62 6.36
N TYR A 88 -8.35 -10.52 5.04
CA TYR A 88 -8.67 -11.66 4.19
C TYR A 88 -7.57 -11.92 3.17
N ARG A 89 -7.46 -13.19 2.78
CA ARG A 89 -6.67 -13.65 1.63
C ARG A 89 -7.60 -13.95 0.45
N SER A 90 -7.18 -13.58 -0.75
CA SER A 90 -7.85 -14.00 -1.98
C SER A 90 -7.75 -15.51 -2.18
N ARG A 91 -8.77 -16.11 -2.79
CA ARG A 91 -8.74 -17.53 -3.21
C ARG A 91 -8.06 -17.74 -4.55
N ARG A 92 -7.88 -16.67 -5.34
CA ARG A 92 -7.45 -16.74 -6.74
C ARG A 92 -6.04 -16.23 -6.97
N SER A 93 -5.47 -15.51 -5.99
CA SER A 93 -4.17 -14.86 -6.11
C SER A 93 -3.51 -14.74 -4.75
N ALA A 94 -2.18 -14.55 -4.75
CA ALA A 94 -1.41 -14.18 -3.56
C ALA A 94 -1.63 -12.69 -3.22
N ARG A 95 -2.86 -12.39 -2.81
CA ARG A 95 -3.32 -11.05 -2.44
C ARG A 95 -4.02 -11.08 -1.09
N TYR A 96 -3.75 -10.05 -0.29
CA TYR A 96 -4.40 -9.81 0.99
C TYR A 96 -5.16 -8.49 0.94
N GLY A 97 -6.28 -8.42 1.64
CA GLY A 97 -7.09 -7.22 1.80
C GLY A 97 -7.45 -6.98 3.24
N PHE A 98 -7.13 -5.78 3.74
CA PHE A 98 -7.62 -5.27 5.01
C PHE A 98 -8.95 -4.60 4.76
N VAL A 99 -9.95 -5.06 5.48
CA VAL A 99 -11.34 -4.68 5.37
C VAL A 99 -11.74 -4.01 6.67
N VAL A 100 -12.37 -2.85 6.58
CA VAL A 100 -12.88 -2.09 7.71
C VAL A 100 -14.39 -2.06 7.66
N MET A 101 -15.03 -1.96 8.82
CA MET A 101 -16.46 -1.63 8.88
C MET A 101 -16.65 -0.17 8.42
N ALA A 102 -17.59 0.04 7.50
CA ALA A 102 -17.99 1.37 7.07
C ALA A 102 -18.65 2.14 8.23
N PRO A 103 -18.72 3.49 8.16
CA PRO A 103 -19.35 4.30 9.20
C PRO A 103 -20.82 3.96 9.46
N ASP A 104 -21.52 3.37 8.49
CA ASP A 104 -22.89 2.89 8.65
C ASP A 104 -22.99 1.65 9.56
N GLY A 105 -21.88 0.97 9.85
CA GLY A 105 -21.84 -0.24 10.67
C GLY A 105 -22.40 -1.48 9.98
N GLU A 106 -22.84 -1.38 8.73
CA GLU A 106 -23.54 -2.44 8.00
C GLU A 106 -22.66 -3.07 6.92
N HIS A 107 -21.72 -2.30 6.37
CA HIS A 107 -20.95 -2.73 5.21
C HIS A 107 -19.45 -2.84 5.48
N GLU A 108 -18.87 -3.95 5.06
CA GLU A 108 -17.43 -4.13 5.03
C GLU A 108 -16.84 -3.54 3.74
N ARG A 109 -15.72 -2.82 3.87
CA ARG A 109 -15.08 -2.10 2.78
C ARG A 109 -13.58 -2.33 2.79
N MET A 110 -13.01 -2.60 1.61
CA MET A 110 -11.57 -2.82 1.45
C MET A 110 -10.83 -1.49 1.51
N LEU A 111 -9.87 -1.39 2.43
CA LEU A 111 -9.08 -0.18 2.67
C LEU A 111 -7.65 -0.37 2.15
N VAL A 112 -6.96 -1.41 2.64
CA VAL A 112 -5.57 -1.71 2.26
C VAL A 112 -5.49 -3.00 1.47
N VAL A 113 -4.68 -3.01 0.40
CA VAL A 113 -4.39 -4.19 -0.42
C VAL A 113 -2.89 -4.44 -0.46
N LEU A 114 -2.51 -5.71 -0.27
CA LEU A 114 -1.15 -6.22 -0.47
C LEU A 114 -1.16 -7.27 -1.59
N GLU A 115 -0.33 -7.09 -2.60
CA GLU A 115 -0.18 -8.05 -3.71
C GLU A 115 1.24 -8.10 -4.27
N GLY A 116 1.66 -9.21 -4.87
CA GLY A 116 2.91 -9.29 -5.62
C GLY A 116 3.71 -10.57 -5.36
N SER A 117 4.87 -10.65 -6.00
CA SER A 117 5.75 -11.84 -5.99
C SER A 117 6.28 -12.23 -4.62
N ALA A 118 6.35 -11.30 -3.66
CA ALA A 118 6.81 -11.59 -2.30
C ALA A 118 5.76 -12.32 -1.44
N LEU A 119 4.53 -12.44 -1.93
CA LEU A 119 3.43 -13.11 -1.23
C LEU A 119 3.24 -14.50 -1.84
N SER A 120 3.22 -15.50 -0.97
CA SER A 120 3.00 -16.90 -1.33
C SER A 120 1.55 -17.33 -1.14
N GLY A 121 0.76 -16.51 -0.44
CA GLY A 121 -0.56 -16.89 0.06
C GLY A 121 -0.49 -17.83 1.26
N SER A 122 0.62 -17.90 2.00
CA SER A 122 0.77 -18.79 3.15
C SER A 122 0.94 -18.03 4.48
N ALA A 123 1.16 -18.74 5.59
CA ALA A 123 1.39 -18.12 6.89
C ALA A 123 2.72 -17.35 6.97
N SER A 124 3.70 -17.66 6.11
CA SER A 124 4.98 -16.91 6.08
C SER A 124 4.80 -15.44 5.71
N ASP A 125 3.70 -15.11 5.01
CA ASP A 125 3.40 -13.76 4.56
C ASP A 125 3.06 -12.81 5.74
N ALA A 126 2.91 -13.35 6.95
CA ALA A 126 2.70 -12.59 8.19
C ALA A 126 3.78 -11.54 8.42
N ALA A 127 5.03 -11.84 8.04
CA ALA A 127 6.14 -10.91 8.12
C ALA A 127 5.93 -9.62 7.29
N ILE A 128 5.00 -9.62 6.33
CA ILE A 128 4.61 -8.46 5.54
C ILE A 128 3.32 -7.85 6.07
N TYR A 129 2.24 -8.63 6.19
CA TYR A 129 0.93 -8.06 6.54
C TYR A 129 0.81 -7.59 8.00
N ASP A 130 1.61 -8.11 8.93
CA ASP A 130 1.60 -7.65 10.33
C ASP A 130 2.21 -6.25 10.51
N ARG A 131 2.83 -5.72 9.45
CA ARG A 131 3.41 -4.38 9.44
C ARG A 131 2.41 -3.30 9.03
N VAL A 132 1.22 -3.70 8.57
CA VAL A 132 0.09 -2.80 8.31
C VAL A 132 -0.68 -2.61 9.60
N GLN A 133 -0.96 -1.37 9.97
CA GLN A 133 -1.88 -1.04 11.05
C GLN A 133 -2.95 -0.08 10.56
N ILE A 134 -4.20 -0.43 10.85
CA ILE A 134 -5.37 0.36 10.46
C ILE A 134 -5.75 1.28 11.62
N GLY A 135 -6.06 2.53 11.30
CA GLY A 135 -6.23 3.60 12.26
C GLY A 135 -4.90 4.30 12.54
N LEU A 136 -4.95 5.61 12.68
CA LEU A 136 -3.82 6.45 13.09
C LEU A 136 -4.18 7.17 14.37
N SER A 137 -3.25 7.22 15.32
CA SER A 137 -3.43 8.03 16.51
C SER A 137 -3.14 9.50 16.21
N PRO A 138 -3.86 10.46 16.81
CA PRO A 138 -3.49 11.87 16.72
C PRO A 138 -2.03 12.09 17.15
N GLY A 139 -1.24 12.79 16.34
CA GLY A 139 0.17 13.08 16.64
C GLY A 139 1.15 11.93 16.36
N GLU A 140 0.69 10.86 15.71
CA GLU A 140 1.57 9.76 15.31
C GLU A 140 2.71 10.25 14.40
N ARG A 141 3.94 9.86 14.74
CA ARG A 141 5.16 10.24 14.04
C ARG A 141 5.37 9.33 12.84
N CYS A 142 5.57 9.93 11.67
CA CYS A 142 5.78 9.24 10.41
C CYS A 142 7.04 9.80 9.76
N ASP A 143 7.89 8.93 9.22
CA ASP A 143 9.06 9.35 8.43
C ASP A 143 8.61 9.92 7.08
N ARG A 144 7.51 9.38 6.54
CA ARG A 144 6.82 9.86 5.34
C ARG A 144 5.32 9.75 5.48
N ARG A 145 4.61 10.69 4.87
CA ARG A 145 3.15 10.70 4.82
C ARG A 145 2.68 10.85 3.37
N TYR A 146 1.76 9.99 2.98
CA TYR A 146 1.10 10.03 1.68
C TYR A 146 -0.39 10.32 1.90
N LEU A 147 -0.84 11.46 1.39
CA LEU A 147 -2.24 11.84 1.39
C LEU A 147 -2.77 11.81 -0.04
N TYR A 148 -4.07 11.59 -0.18
CA TYR A 148 -4.80 11.61 -1.45
C TYR A 148 -6.11 12.38 -1.27
N GLY A 149 -6.75 12.78 -2.38
CA GLY A 149 -7.96 13.62 -2.37
C GLY A 149 -7.71 15.11 -2.62
N LEU A 150 -6.60 15.44 -3.30
CA LEU A 150 -6.29 16.81 -3.79
C LEU A 150 -6.69 16.98 -5.26
#